data_AF-D0IIE3-F1
#
_entry.id   AF-D0IIE3-F1
#
_cell.length_a   1.000
_cell.length_b   1.000
_cell.length_c   1.000
_cell.angle_alpha   90.00
_cell.angle_beta   90.00
_cell.angle_gamma   90.00
#
_symmetry.space_group_name_H-M   'P 1'
#
loop_
_entity.id
_entity.type
_entity.pdbx_description
1 polymer ?
#
loop_
_entity_poly.entity_id
_entity_poly.type
_entity_poly.pdbx_seq_one_letter_code
_entity_poly.pdbx_strand_id
1 'polypeptide(L)'
;MLATVLQQFWLTQSIKLLAAEKRRAVDHQYGLILNKLQTQTRRHQAMSKVALGVAALTATRTEFDLLKESVKLLREELGIDRVGTFLIEHKASRYHGIFGTDDQGCYRDESNDYYPYTQLDPRFLSVLSNPNSWFHLVTDITLYHLQQPIGHGWNAMVVLRNESLEPLGWIAMDNLLTQKPFDNDIQEALEVFAKTVSRILVEIRHNNRVRMISQALQLMSQARNSLEICRQAVEISVSQLDIDRIGIFLPCDTDPDLLLGTYGVDTDGVIREESYFSMPYPKTPLFDQAYANPNTLVLMNDVPLWHDRKIVGHGWNAAIALSVDNQLIALICADNLLRQRLLSEHQHELIQLFTRNFGEMLARLRGQEKLEKLNKTLEERITERTKELQSLNQRLAQAARTDSLTQLYNRRAYEEFIQECWQTHQGQLPITLAVMDLDGFKAVNDQLGHQVGDEVLRLFSNLLRETFHHPSVRIARLGGDEFAVIMSDREPPSHLALLAQIITEFELKTAQRFQDLSVSIGAASVVPNAEMNTDSFFSLADQALYQAKASGKKQLVVYPLAQNDPAWMINL
;
A
#
# COMPACT_ATOMS: atom_id res chain seq x y z
N MET A 1 13.86 117.39 33.91
CA MET A 1 12.60 116.74 34.34
C MET A 1 11.94 115.95 33.21
N LEU A 2 11.57 116.58 32.08
CA LEU A 2 10.91 115.87 30.95
C LEU A 2 11.77 114.73 30.36
N ALA A 3 13.07 114.97 30.17
CA ALA A 3 14.02 113.96 29.67
C ALA A 3 14.12 112.73 30.58
N THR A 4 14.11 112.94 31.89
CA THR A 4 14.20 111.88 32.91
C THR A 4 12.94 111.01 32.92
N VAL A 5 11.77 111.64 32.80
CA VAL A 5 10.47 110.94 32.71
C VAL A 5 10.37 110.12 31.42
N LEU A 6 10.81 110.66 30.28
CA LEU A 6 10.84 109.93 29.01
C LEU A 6 11.80 108.75 29.06
N GLN A 7 12.98 108.92 29.67
CA GLN A 7 13.97 107.85 29.81
C GLN A 7 13.45 106.71 30.71
N GLN A 8 12.75 107.06 31.80
CA GLN A 8 12.14 106.10 32.70
C GLN A 8 10.93 105.39 32.06
N PHE A 9 10.13 106.10 31.26
CA PHE A 9 9.06 105.50 30.46
C PHE A 9 9.61 104.50 29.44
N TRP A 10 10.67 104.87 28.70
CA TRP A 10 11.30 103.99 27.71
C TRP A 10 11.93 102.76 28.36
N LEU A 11 12.59 102.92 29.51
CA LEU A 11 13.14 101.79 30.28
C LEU A 11 12.03 100.84 30.76
N THR A 12 10.89 101.40 31.17
CA THR A 12 9.74 100.59 31.62
C THR A 12 9.11 99.83 30.45
N GLN A 13 9.00 100.46 29.27
CA GLN A 13 8.47 99.81 28.07
C GLN A 13 9.44 98.76 27.52
N SER A 14 10.75 99.00 27.53
CA SER A 14 11.74 98.02 27.08
C SER A 14 11.80 96.79 28.00
N ILE A 15 11.70 96.98 29.32
CA ILE A 15 11.58 95.86 30.28
C ILE A 15 10.29 95.05 30.03
N LYS A 16 9.16 95.72 29.75
CA LYS A 16 7.90 95.04 29.42
C LYS A 16 7.99 94.25 28.11
N LEU A 17 8.64 94.80 27.09
CA LEU A 17 8.89 94.13 25.80
C LEU A 17 9.78 92.89 25.96
N LEU A 18 10.92 93.03 26.67
CA LEU A 18 11.82 91.92 26.99
C LEU A 18 11.13 90.82 27.80
N ALA A 19 10.26 91.19 28.75
CA ALA A 19 9.48 90.22 29.52
C ALA A 19 8.42 89.50 28.65
N ALA A 20 7.80 90.21 27.70
CA ALA A 20 6.84 89.63 26.76
C ALA A 20 7.53 88.68 25.75
N GLU A 21 8.72 89.03 25.24
CA GLU A 21 9.52 88.17 24.37
C GLU A 21 9.99 86.91 25.09
N LYS A 22 10.48 87.03 26.34
CA LYS A 22 10.81 85.86 27.16
C LYS A 22 9.61 84.96 27.42
N ARG A 23 8.42 85.51 27.67
CA ARG A 23 7.19 84.71 27.81
C ARG A 23 6.84 83.97 26.53
N ARG A 24 6.88 84.63 25.37
CA ARG A 24 6.63 83.97 24.07
C ARG A 24 7.61 82.84 23.79
N ALA A 25 8.89 83.03 24.12
CA ALA A 25 9.91 81.97 23.95
C ALA A 25 9.63 80.76 24.87
N VAL A 26 9.24 81.00 26.12
CA VAL A 26 8.86 79.96 27.08
C VAL A 26 7.57 79.24 26.64
N ASP A 27 6.53 79.96 26.22
CA ASP A 27 5.27 79.39 25.73
C ASP A 27 5.49 78.55 24.47
N HIS A 28 6.36 79.01 23.55
CA HIS A 28 6.77 78.24 22.38
C HIS A 28 7.49 76.93 22.78
N GLN A 29 8.39 77.00 23.76
CA GLN A 29 9.11 75.84 24.28
C GLN A 29 8.17 74.84 24.99
N TYR A 30 7.21 75.32 25.78
CA TYR A 30 6.15 74.48 26.37
C TYR A 30 5.28 73.84 25.28
N GLY A 31 4.93 74.58 24.23
CA GLY A 31 4.20 74.05 23.09
C GLY A 31 4.94 72.91 22.38
N LEU A 32 6.25 73.04 22.18
CA LEU A 32 7.10 71.98 21.60
C LEU A 32 7.16 70.73 22.50
N ILE A 33 7.28 70.91 23.82
CA ILE A 33 7.31 69.80 24.79
C ILE A 33 5.95 69.08 24.84
N LEU A 34 4.85 69.83 24.90
CA LEU A 34 3.50 69.27 24.90
C LEU A 34 3.21 68.49 23.62
N ASN A 35 3.61 69.03 22.46
CA ASN A 35 3.47 68.32 21.19
C ASN A 35 4.27 67.01 21.21
N LYS A 36 5.52 67.04 21.67
CA LYS A 36 6.37 65.84 21.79
C LYS A 36 5.78 64.78 22.73
N LEU A 37 5.19 65.19 23.86
CA LEU A 37 4.50 64.28 24.79
C LEU A 37 3.22 63.71 24.18
N GLN A 38 2.44 64.52 23.45
CA GLN A 38 1.24 64.05 22.75
C GLN A 38 1.59 63.04 21.66
N THR A 39 2.61 63.32 20.85
CA THR A 39 3.18 62.39 19.85
C THR A 39 3.61 61.07 20.51
N GLN A 40 4.37 61.11 21.60
CA GLN A 40 4.77 59.90 22.34
C GLN A 40 3.56 59.13 22.88
N THR A 41 2.55 59.83 23.39
CA THR A 41 1.32 59.20 23.92
C THR A 41 0.54 58.49 22.81
N ARG A 42 0.38 59.14 21.64
CA ARG A 42 -0.30 58.56 20.47
C ARG A 42 0.46 57.34 19.94
N ARG A 43 1.79 57.43 19.81
CA ARG A 43 2.64 56.29 19.45
C ARG A 43 2.45 55.10 20.38
N HIS A 44 2.48 55.35 21.69
CA HIS A 44 2.31 54.30 22.69
C HIS A 44 0.91 53.65 22.62
N GLN A 45 -0.14 54.45 22.41
CA GLN A 45 -1.51 53.95 22.22
C GLN A 45 -1.64 53.09 20.96
N ALA A 46 -1.10 53.55 19.83
CA ALA A 46 -1.11 52.79 18.57
C ALA A 46 -0.36 51.46 18.71
N MET A 47 0.82 51.49 19.33
CA MET A 47 1.62 50.29 19.59
C MET A 47 0.88 49.32 20.52
N SER A 48 0.20 49.82 21.56
CA SER A 48 -0.58 49.00 22.48
C SER A 48 -1.77 48.34 21.79
N LYS A 49 -2.45 49.05 20.88
CA LYS A 49 -3.56 48.49 20.07
C LYS A 49 -3.06 47.39 19.14
N VAL A 50 -1.96 47.63 18.43
CA VAL A 50 -1.32 46.61 17.59
C VAL A 50 -0.92 45.39 18.42
N ALA A 51 -0.28 45.59 19.57
CA ALA A 51 0.11 44.49 20.44
C ALA A 51 -1.07 43.65 20.94
N LEU A 52 -2.19 44.29 21.32
CA LEU A 52 -3.41 43.60 21.74
C LEU A 52 -4.06 42.85 20.59
N GLY A 53 -4.20 43.48 19.43
CA GLY A 53 -4.81 42.84 18.26
C GLY A 53 -3.96 41.69 17.69
N VAL A 54 -2.64 41.80 17.75
CA VAL A 54 -1.70 40.73 17.35
C VAL A 54 -1.94 39.44 18.14
N ALA A 55 -2.36 39.53 19.40
CA ALA A 55 -2.70 38.35 20.19
C ALA A 55 -3.89 37.57 19.61
N ALA A 56 -4.82 38.23 18.93
CA ALA A 56 -5.91 37.55 18.21
C ALA A 56 -5.39 36.87 16.93
N LEU A 57 -4.39 37.47 16.26
CA LEU A 57 -3.81 36.93 15.03
C LEU A 57 -3.05 35.61 15.25
N THR A 58 -2.44 35.40 16.42
CA THR A 58 -1.71 34.14 16.71
C THR A 58 -2.63 32.92 16.85
N ALA A 59 -3.93 33.14 17.05
CA ALA A 59 -4.92 32.06 17.07
C ALA A 59 -5.31 31.56 15.67
N THR A 60 -5.01 32.34 14.62
CA THR A 60 -5.34 31.97 13.24
C THR A 60 -4.53 30.75 12.78
N ARG A 61 -5.13 29.96 11.88
CA ARG A 61 -4.56 28.69 11.39
C ARG A 61 -4.40 28.63 9.87
N THR A 62 -5.00 29.56 9.15
CA THR A 62 -4.95 29.63 7.69
C THR A 62 -4.40 30.99 7.26
N GLU A 63 -3.80 31.05 6.07
CA GLU A 63 -3.31 32.32 5.51
C GLU A 63 -4.45 33.31 5.30
N PHE A 64 -5.59 32.83 4.82
CA PHE A 64 -6.79 33.63 4.61
C PHE A 64 -7.28 34.26 5.91
N ASP A 65 -7.43 33.47 6.98
CA ASP A 65 -7.92 34.00 8.27
C ASP A 65 -6.93 34.99 8.88
N LEU A 66 -5.62 34.73 8.79
CA LEU A 66 -4.60 35.67 9.25
C LEU A 66 -4.72 37.02 8.56
N LEU A 67 -4.79 37.02 7.22
CA LEU A 67 -4.82 38.25 6.43
C LEU A 67 -6.18 38.97 6.56
N LYS A 68 -7.28 38.22 6.65
CA LYS A 68 -8.62 38.76 6.93
C LYS A 68 -8.69 39.45 8.29
N GLU A 69 -8.23 38.80 9.36
CA GLU A 69 -8.22 39.42 10.69
C GLU A 69 -7.21 40.58 10.76
N SER A 70 -6.14 40.54 9.95
CA SER A 70 -5.22 41.68 9.81
C SER A 70 -5.90 42.91 9.20
N VAL A 71 -6.73 42.73 8.17
CA VAL A 71 -7.55 43.80 7.56
C VAL A 71 -8.48 44.44 8.60
N LYS A 72 -9.21 43.61 9.35
CA LYS A 72 -10.15 44.09 10.37
C LYS A 72 -9.45 44.87 11.48
N LEU A 73 -8.33 44.34 11.99
CA LEU A 73 -7.55 44.98 13.05
C LEU A 73 -7.06 46.37 12.61
N LEU A 74 -6.47 46.48 11.42
CA LEU A 74 -5.97 47.77 10.91
C LEU A 74 -7.10 48.79 10.76
N ARG A 75 -8.28 48.34 10.34
CA ARG A 75 -9.43 49.21 10.16
C ARG A 75 -10.09 49.62 11.47
N GLU A 76 -10.39 48.66 12.32
CA GLU A 76 -11.18 48.86 13.55
C GLU A 76 -10.35 49.49 14.66
N GLU A 77 -9.09 49.07 14.81
CA GLU A 77 -8.22 49.56 15.88
C GLU A 77 -7.40 50.79 15.50
N LEU A 78 -6.83 50.80 14.28
CA LEU A 78 -6.01 51.92 13.80
C LEU A 78 -6.78 52.95 12.96
N GLY A 79 -8.05 52.68 12.64
CA GLY A 79 -8.92 53.64 11.96
C GLY A 79 -8.52 53.91 10.51
N ILE A 80 -7.88 52.95 9.85
CA ILE A 80 -7.54 53.03 8.42
C ILE A 80 -8.80 52.84 7.58
N ASP A 81 -9.04 53.70 6.58
CA ASP A 81 -10.31 53.71 5.84
C ASP A 81 -10.49 52.45 5.00
N ARG A 82 -9.51 52.18 4.14
CA ARG A 82 -9.50 51.03 3.25
C ARG A 82 -8.21 50.25 3.42
N VAL A 83 -8.33 48.94 3.45
CA VAL A 83 -7.21 48.02 3.64
C VAL A 83 -7.42 46.83 2.71
N GLY A 84 -6.37 46.44 2.00
CA GLY A 84 -6.35 45.24 1.16
C GLY A 84 -5.08 44.43 1.40
N THR A 85 -5.20 43.11 1.37
CA THR A 85 -4.07 42.19 1.54
C THR A 85 -3.77 41.46 0.24
N PHE A 86 -2.49 41.46 -0.13
CA PHE A 86 -2.02 40.90 -1.39
C PHE A 86 -0.85 39.96 -1.15
N LEU A 87 -0.85 38.82 -1.82
CA LEU A 87 0.25 37.86 -1.82
C LEU A 87 0.90 37.79 -3.20
N ILE A 88 2.22 37.58 -3.19
CA ILE A 88 3.05 37.50 -4.38
C ILE A 88 3.11 36.06 -4.90
N GLU A 89 3.02 35.91 -6.22
CA GLU A 89 3.33 34.67 -6.95
C GLU A 89 4.53 34.89 -7.88
N HIS A 90 5.71 34.50 -7.41
CA HIS A 90 6.98 34.80 -8.08
C HIS A 90 7.06 34.11 -9.44
N LYS A 91 6.69 32.83 -9.52
CA LYS A 91 6.75 32.04 -10.76
C LYS A 91 5.85 32.58 -11.87
N ALA A 92 4.72 33.15 -11.49
CA ALA A 92 3.73 33.67 -12.44
C ALA A 92 3.89 35.18 -12.70
N SER A 93 4.88 35.85 -12.09
CA SER A 93 5.10 37.30 -12.21
C SER A 93 3.81 38.12 -11.97
N ARG A 94 3.04 37.72 -10.95
CA ARG A 94 1.76 38.34 -10.58
C ARG A 94 1.58 38.36 -9.07
N TYR A 95 0.54 39.05 -8.62
CA TYR A 95 0.08 39.04 -7.24
C TYR A 95 -1.44 38.87 -7.21
N HIS A 96 -1.98 38.39 -6.10
CA HIS A 96 -3.41 38.19 -5.91
C HIS A 96 -3.90 38.82 -4.62
N GLY A 97 -5.14 39.33 -4.65
CA GLY A 97 -5.85 39.76 -3.45
C GLY A 97 -6.27 38.56 -2.61
N ILE A 98 -6.40 38.76 -1.30
CA ILE A 98 -6.91 37.75 -0.37
C ILE A 98 -8.19 38.25 0.27
N PHE A 99 -8.08 39.37 0.99
CA PHE A 99 -9.20 40.00 1.66
C PHE A 99 -8.96 41.50 1.72
N GLY A 100 -10.03 42.27 1.58
CA GLY A 100 -9.92 43.71 1.57
C GLY A 100 -11.24 44.43 1.80
N THR A 101 -11.28 45.66 1.33
CA THR A 101 -12.41 46.57 1.45
C THR A 101 -12.69 47.25 0.12
N ASP A 102 -13.95 47.34 -0.28
CA ASP A 102 -14.34 48.05 -1.50
C ASP A 102 -14.25 49.58 -1.36
N ASP A 103 -14.71 50.30 -2.39
CA ASP A 103 -14.73 51.77 -2.44
C ASP A 103 -15.70 52.43 -1.44
N GLN A 104 -16.64 51.67 -0.88
CA GLN A 104 -17.52 52.10 0.22
C GLN A 104 -16.97 51.68 1.59
N GLY A 105 -15.85 50.95 1.60
CA GLY A 105 -15.34 50.33 2.80
C GLY A 105 -16.26 49.22 3.32
N CYS A 106 -16.89 48.41 2.48
CA CYS A 106 -17.43 47.13 2.92
C CYS A 106 -16.38 46.04 2.77
N TYR A 107 -16.34 45.09 3.71
CA TYR A 107 -15.41 43.97 3.65
C TYR A 107 -15.73 43.07 2.46
N ARG A 108 -14.70 42.66 1.71
CA ARG A 108 -14.84 41.83 0.51
C ARG A 108 -13.77 40.75 0.49
N ASP A 109 -14.17 39.54 0.08
CA ASP A 109 -13.24 38.48 -0.30
C ASP A 109 -12.66 38.81 -1.69
N GLU A 110 -11.35 38.95 -1.75
CA GLU A 110 -10.61 39.33 -2.96
C GLU A 110 -9.78 38.16 -3.49
N SER A 111 -9.98 36.94 -2.97
CA SER A 111 -9.21 35.73 -3.33
C SER A 111 -9.28 35.37 -4.82
N ASN A 112 -10.22 35.97 -5.56
CA ASN A 112 -10.41 35.75 -6.99
C ASN A 112 -9.79 36.85 -7.87
N ASP A 113 -9.19 37.88 -7.27
CA ASP A 113 -8.66 39.04 -7.97
C ASP A 113 -7.14 38.90 -8.18
N TYR A 114 -6.71 38.80 -9.45
CA TYR A 114 -5.30 38.63 -9.83
C TYR A 114 -4.80 39.78 -10.68
N TYR A 115 -3.57 40.19 -10.42
CA TYR A 115 -2.99 41.38 -11.02
C TYR A 115 -1.55 41.10 -11.48
N PRO A 116 -1.18 41.42 -12.73
CA PRO A 116 0.21 41.37 -13.16
C PRO A 116 1.02 42.45 -12.44
N TYR A 117 2.31 42.20 -12.20
CA TYR A 117 3.19 43.19 -11.56
C TYR A 117 3.21 44.55 -12.25
N THR A 118 2.95 44.59 -13.55
CA THR A 118 2.90 45.83 -14.35
C THR A 118 1.80 46.79 -13.91
N GLN A 119 0.78 46.32 -13.16
CA GLN A 119 -0.27 47.18 -12.62
C GLN A 119 0.14 47.87 -11.29
N LEU A 120 1.18 47.40 -10.63
CA LEU A 120 1.67 48.02 -9.41
C LEU A 120 2.46 49.29 -9.75
N ASP A 121 2.15 50.40 -9.09
CA ASP A 121 2.88 51.67 -9.29
C ASP A 121 4.40 51.46 -9.09
N PRO A 122 5.26 51.97 -9.99
CA PRO A 122 6.71 51.79 -9.89
C PRO A 122 7.31 52.20 -8.54
N ARG A 123 6.69 53.17 -7.85
CA ARG A 123 7.12 53.60 -6.51
C ARG A 123 7.01 52.47 -5.49
N PHE A 124 5.91 51.70 -5.52
CA PHE A 124 5.73 50.55 -4.64
C PHE A 124 6.58 49.35 -5.08
N LEU A 125 6.84 49.19 -6.38
CA LEU A 125 7.72 48.13 -6.90
C LEU A 125 9.16 48.25 -6.36
N SER A 126 9.65 49.49 -6.23
CA SER A 126 10.97 49.77 -5.66
C SER A 126 11.10 49.36 -4.18
N VAL A 127 9.98 49.43 -3.44
CA VAL A 127 9.91 49.09 -2.02
C VAL A 127 9.95 47.57 -1.83
N LEU A 128 9.22 46.81 -2.66
CA LEU A 128 9.28 45.34 -2.65
C LEU A 128 10.72 44.83 -2.86
N SER A 129 11.46 45.50 -3.75
CA SER A 129 12.85 45.18 -4.10
C SER A 129 13.88 45.55 -3.02
N ASN A 130 13.53 46.43 -2.07
CA ASN A 130 14.43 46.89 -1.03
C ASN A 130 14.22 46.11 0.29
N PRO A 131 15.13 45.21 0.71
CA PRO A 131 14.96 44.37 1.89
C PRO A 131 14.90 45.16 3.22
N ASN A 132 15.39 46.40 3.24
CA ASN A 132 15.35 47.26 4.43
C ASN A 132 14.06 48.08 4.53
N SER A 133 13.21 48.07 3.50
CA SER A 133 11.96 48.84 3.48
C SER A 133 10.76 47.95 3.79
N TRP A 134 10.11 48.25 4.91
CA TRP A 134 8.90 47.58 5.40
C TRP A 134 7.63 48.40 5.21
N PHE A 135 7.77 49.72 5.08
CA PHE A 135 6.67 50.66 4.94
C PHE A 135 7.01 51.70 3.88
N HIS A 136 6.02 52.09 3.09
CA HIS A 136 6.11 53.20 2.16
C HIS A 136 4.80 53.96 2.11
N LEU A 137 4.86 55.29 2.15
CA LEU A 137 3.73 56.20 2.04
C LEU A 137 3.93 57.14 0.86
N VAL A 138 2.89 57.24 0.03
CA VAL A 138 2.79 58.27 -1.00
C VAL A 138 1.63 59.18 -0.63
N THR A 139 1.93 60.45 -0.36
CA THR A 139 0.93 61.50 -0.13
C THR A 139 0.53 62.15 -1.46
N ASP A 140 -0.71 62.60 -1.56
CA ASP A 140 -1.27 63.30 -2.72
C ASP A 140 -1.19 62.46 -4.01
N ILE A 141 -1.86 61.32 -3.98
CA ILE A 141 -1.93 60.36 -5.08
C ILE A 141 -3.40 60.11 -5.47
N THR A 142 -3.66 59.93 -6.76
CA THR A 142 -4.94 59.42 -7.26
C THR A 142 -5.15 58.00 -6.75
N LEU A 143 -6.29 57.76 -6.12
CA LEU A 143 -6.72 56.45 -5.61
C LEU A 143 -7.57 55.75 -6.66
N TYR A 144 -7.42 54.44 -6.75
CA TYR A 144 -8.08 53.60 -7.74
C TYR A 144 -8.90 52.48 -7.07
N HIS A 145 -9.95 52.01 -7.75
CA HIS A 145 -10.61 50.74 -7.50
C HIS A 145 -10.94 50.10 -8.85
N LEU A 146 -10.58 48.83 -9.04
CA LEU A 146 -10.74 48.13 -10.32
C LEU A 146 -10.21 48.96 -11.52
N GLN A 147 -9.03 49.58 -11.35
CA GLN A 147 -8.35 50.45 -12.32
C GLN A 147 -9.09 51.74 -12.69
N GLN A 148 -10.21 52.06 -12.04
CA GLN A 148 -10.90 53.33 -12.22
C GLN A 148 -10.43 54.32 -11.16
N PRO A 149 -10.12 55.58 -11.52
CA PRO A 149 -9.80 56.62 -10.55
C PRO A 149 -11.08 57.00 -9.79
N ILE A 150 -11.03 56.92 -8.46
CA ILE A 150 -12.19 57.14 -7.58
C ILE A 150 -12.00 58.31 -6.62
N GLY A 151 -10.79 58.83 -6.49
CA GLY A 151 -10.50 59.94 -5.59
C GLY A 151 -9.02 60.30 -5.54
N HIS A 152 -8.68 61.18 -4.61
CA HIS A 152 -7.30 61.56 -4.28
C HIS A 152 -7.10 61.40 -2.77
N GLY A 153 -5.86 61.19 -2.33
CA GLY A 153 -5.56 60.99 -0.91
C GLY A 153 -4.10 60.58 -0.69
N TRP A 154 -3.85 59.75 0.31
CA TRP A 154 -2.58 59.05 0.47
C TRP A 154 -2.77 57.55 0.29
N ASN A 155 -1.73 56.88 -0.18
CA ASN A 155 -1.67 55.43 -0.31
C ASN A 155 -0.41 54.92 0.38
N ALA A 156 -0.56 53.93 1.24
CA ALA A 156 0.51 53.31 1.99
C ALA A 156 0.59 51.81 1.72
N MET A 157 1.82 51.30 1.73
CA MET A 157 2.13 49.89 1.59
C MET A 157 2.97 49.43 2.75
N VAL A 158 2.57 48.31 3.36
CA VAL A 158 3.35 47.57 4.35
C VAL A 158 3.74 46.22 3.78
N VAL A 159 5.03 45.94 3.67
CA VAL A 159 5.53 44.71 3.04
C VAL A 159 5.58 43.57 4.06
N LEU A 160 5.09 42.40 3.67
CA LEU A 160 5.24 41.14 4.40
C LEU A 160 6.44 40.38 3.83
N ARG A 161 7.35 39.91 4.68
CA ARG A 161 8.61 39.27 4.24
C ARG A 161 8.93 37.97 4.98
N ASN A 162 9.67 37.07 4.34
CA ASN A 162 10.19 35.88 5.01
C ASN A 162 11.48 36.18 5.81
N GLU A 163 12.05 35.16 6.44
CA GLU A 163 13.31 35.26 7.19
C GLU A 163 14.51 35.69 6.32
N SER A 164 14.47 35.38 5.02
CA SER A 164 15.46 35.79 4.02
C SER A 164 15.20 37.21 3.47
N LEU A 165 14.25 37.94 4.03
CA LEU A 165 13.82 39.29 3.63
C LEU A 165 13.21 39.38 2.22
N GLU A 166 12.81 38.26 1.63
CA GLU A 166 12.08 38.23 0.37
C GLU A 166 10.61 38.61 0.62
N PRO A 167 9.99 39.41 -0.27
CA PRO A 167 8.61 39.80 -0.11
C PRO A 167 7.67 38.62 -0.37
N LEU A 168 6.80 38.34 0.60
CA LEU A 168 5.71 37.37 0.54
C LEU A 168 4.43 38.00 -0.03
N GLY A 169 4.29 39.31 0.18
CA GLY A 169 3.07 40.05 -0.10
C GLY A 169 3.13 41.44 0.53
N TRP A 170 2.01 42.14 0.55
CA TRP A 170 1.88 43.41 1.24
C TRP A 170 0.45 43.68 1.68
N ILE A 171 0.32 44.66 2.57
CA ILE A 171 -0.95 45.23 2.98
C ILE A 171 -0.99 46.65 2.41
N ALA A 172 -1.96 46.91 1.52
CA ALA A 172 -2.21 48.22 0.95
C ALA A 172 -3.27 48.94 1.77
N MET A 173 -3.09 50.25 1.94
CA MET A 173 -3.94 51.09 2.79
C MET A 173 -4.11 52.46 2.17
N ASP A 174 -5.29 53.07 2.32
CA ASP A 174 -5.52 54.46 1.93
C ASP A 174 -6.58 55.15 2.80
N ASN A 175 -6.81 56.43 2.54
CA ASN A 175 -7.76 57.29 3.25
C ASN A 175 -8.91 57.80 2.38
N LEU A 176 -9.38 57.04 1.39
CA LEU A 176 -10.40 57.52 0.46
C LEU A 176 -11.64 58.11 1.15
N LEU A 177 -12.09 57.49 2.25
CA LEU A 177 -13.39 57.76 2.87
C LEU A 177 -13.38 58.98 3.79
N THR A 178 -12.40 59.08 4.68
CA THR A 178 -12.29 60.14 5.69
C THR A 178 -11.37 61.25 5.28
N GLN A 179 -10.49 61.02 4.29
CA GLN A 179 -9.50 62.00 3.79
C GLN A 179 -8.58 62.55 4.89
N LYS A 180 -8.46 61.84 6.02
CA LYS A 180 -7.56 62.24 7.11
C LYS A 180 -6.11 62.04 6.65
N PRO A 181 -5.20 62.99 6.93
CA PRO A 181 -3.79 62.82 6.61
C PRO A 181 -3.20 61.65 7.39
N PHE A 182 -2.18 60.99 6.83
CA PHE A 182 -1.51 59.90 7.51
C PHE A 182 -0.80 60.40 8.76
N ASP A 183 -1.05 59.75 9.90
CA ASP A 183 -0.39 60.08 11.16
C ASP A 183 0.98 59.38 11.20
N ASN A 184 2.06 60.14 11.12
CA ASN A 184 3.42 59.58 11.22
C ASN A 184 3.66 58.82 12.54
N ASP A 185 2.81 59.03 13.56
CA ASP A 185 2.89 58.32 14.84
C ASP A 185 2.41 56.86 14.79
N ILE A 186 1.68 56.44 13.75
CA ILE A 186 1.27 55.03 13.58
C ILE A 186 2.23 54.22 12.69
N GLN A 187 3.20 54.86 12.02
CA GLN A 187 4.14 54.19 11.12
C GLN A 187 4.91 53.05 11.82
N GLU A 188 5.49 53.33 12.98
CA GLU A 188 6.27 52.34 13.74
C GLU A 188 5.39 51.14 14.14
N ALA A 189 4.13 51.41 14.49
CA ALA A 189 3.16 50.38 14.83
C ALA A 189 2.84 49.49 13.62
N LEU A 190 2.71 50.07 12.42
CA LEU A 190 2.51 49.34 11.17
C LEU A 190 3.72 48.48 10.78
N GLU A 191 4.95 48.96 10.99
CA GLU A 191 6.15 48.18 10.74
C GLU A 191 6.28 46.98 11.70
N VAL A 192 5.97 47.18 12.99
CA VAL A 192 5.94 46.10 13.98
C VAL A 192 4.83 45.09 13.64
N PHE A 193 3.67 45.59 13.22
CA PHE A 193 2.56 44.77 12.73
C PHE A 193 3.00 43.91 11.54
N ALA A 194 3.63 44.51 10.53
CA ALA A 194 4.15 43.84 9.34
C ALA A 194 5.04 42.65 9.68
N LYS A 195 6.05 42.90 10.53
CA LYS A 195 7.02 41.89 10.96
C LYS A 195 6.34 40.76 11.71
N THR A 196 5.33 41.08 12.51
CA THR A 196 4.60 40.10 13.29
C THR A 196 3.69 39.23 12.41
N VAL A 197 2.89 39.84 11.54
CA VAL A 197 2.06 39.12 10.55
C VAL A 197 2.94 38.27 9.64
N SER A 198 4.08 38.80 9.20
CA SER A 198 5.07 38.06 8.41
C SER A 198 5.54 36.79 9.13
N ARG A 199 5.90 36.90 10.41
CA ARG A 199 6.34 35.75 11.21
C ARG A 199 5.22 34.71 11.37
N ILE A 200 3.99 35.14 11.68
CA ILE A 200 2.84 34.23 11.81
C ILE A 200 2.52 33.56 10.47
N LEU A 201 2.60 34.30 9.36
CA LEU A 201 2.38 33.75 8.02
C LEU A 201 3.41 32.67 7.68
N VAL A 202 4.70 32.93 7.94
CA VAL A 202 5.78 31.94 7.76
C VAL A 202 5.55 30.72 8.66
N GLU A 203 5.15 30.93 9.91
CA GLU A 203 4.85 29.85 10.85
C GLU A 203 3.66 28.99 10.39
N ILE A 204 2.57 29.60 9.89
CA ILE A 204 1.42 28.88 9.31
C ILE A 204 1.89 28.03 8.12
N ARG A 205 2.66 28.60 7.19
CA ARG A 205 3.21 27.87 6.03
C ARG A 205 4.08 26.70 6.46
N HIS A 206 4.95 26.91 7.44
CA HIS A 206 5.84 25.86 7.96
C HIS A 206 5.04 24.73 8.63
N ASN A 207 4.11 25.08 9.52
CA ASN A 207 3.25 24.13 10.20
C ASN A 207 2.40 23.30 9.22
N ASN A 208 1.89 23.93 8.15
CA ASN A 208 1.17 23.22 7.09
C ASN A 208 2.06 22.20 6.39
N ARG A 209 3.31 22.56 6.02
CA ARG A 209 4.27 21.61 5.43
C ARG A 209 4.58 20.43 6.35
N VAL A 210 4.85 20.69 7.63
CA VAL A 210 5.12 19.63 8.62
C VAL A 210 3.90 18.72 8.80
N ARG A 211 2.69 19.31 8.87
CA ARG A 211 1.44 18.56 8.98
C ARG A 211 1.22 17.64 7.77
N MET A 212 1.49 18.11 6.55
CA MET A 212 1.39 17.29 5.34
C MET A 212 2.34 16.08 5.37
N ILE A 213 3.58 16.27 5.81
CA ILE A 213 4.54 15.16 5.96
C ILE A 213 4.07 14.16 7.03
N SER A 214 3.64 14.66 8.20
CA SER A 214 3.12 13.81 9.27
C SER A 214 1.91 12.99 8.82
N GLN A 215 1.06 13.55 7.96
CA GLN A 215 -0.11 12.85 7.44
C GLN A 215 0.26 11.79 6.44
N ALA A 216 1.20 12.08 5.52
CA ALA A 216 1.75 11.04 4.66
C ALA A 216 2.29 9.87 5.49
N LEU A 217 3.01 10.13 6.59
CA LEU A 217 3.47 9.08 7.49
C LEU A 217 2.32 8.34 8.20
N GLN A 218 1.27 9.06 8.63
CA GLN A 218 0.10 8.44 9.26
C GLN A 218 -0.66 7.53 8.30
N LEU A 219 -0.87 7.98 7.06
CA LEU A 219 -1.46 7.18 5.98
C LEU A 219 -0.67 5.87 5.78
N MET A 220 0.67 5.87 5.98
CA MET A 220 1.52 4.68 5.78
C MET A 220 1.28 3.63 6.86
N SER A 221 0.99 4.08 8.08
CA SER A 221 0.84 3.19 9.23
C SER A 221 -0.56 2.61 9.34
N GLN A 222 -1.58 3.26 8.76
CA GLN A 222 -2.98 2.97 9.09
C GLN A 222 -3.78 2.34 7.95
N ALA A 223 -3.45 2.62 6.69
CA ALA A 223 -4.23 2.12 5.56
C ALA A 223 -3.97 0.63 5.32
N ARG A 224 -5.05 -0.16 5.23
CA ARG A 224 -4.97 -1.61 5.02
C ARG A 224 -5.03 -2.01 3.55
N ASN A 225 -5.58 -1.14 2.69
CA ASN A 225 -5.77 -1.41 1.28
C ASN A 225 -5.77 -0.11 0.45
N SER A 226 -5.68 -0.26 -0.87
CA SER A 226 -5.63 0.86 -1.81
C SER A 226 -6.88 1.74 -1.79
N LEU A 227 -8.04 1.20 -1.42
CA LEU A 227 -9.30 1.93 -1.37
C LEU A 227 -9.39 2.83 -0.13
N GLU A 228 -8.95 2.33 1.03
CA GLU A 228 -8.93 3.06 2.29
C GLU A 228 -7.96 4.25 2.26
N ILE A 229 -6.77 4.07 1.66
CA ILE A 229 -5.82 5.19 1.49
C ILE A 229 -6.39 6.27 0.56
N CYS A 230 -7.14 5.89 -0.49
CA CYS A 230 -7.80 6.86 -1.38
C CYS A 230 -8.86 7.66 -0.63
N ARG A 231 -9.68 7.02 0.22
CA ARG A 231 -10.67 7.72 1.07
C ARG A 231 -10.00 8.77 1.95
N GLN A 232 -8.95 8.37 2.67
CA GLN A 232 -8.23 9.29 3.56
C GLN A 232 -7.56 10.42 2.79
N ALA A 233 -7.06 10.16 1.57
CA ALA A 233 -6.49 11.20 0.73
C ALA A 233 -7.52 12.23 0.26
N VAL A 234 -8.74 11.79 -0.08
CA VAL A 234 -9.87 12.69 -0.38
C VAL A 234 -10.23 13.54 0.85
N GLU A 235 -10.33 12.93 2.03
CA GLU A 235 -10.62 13.63 3.30
C GLU A 235 -9.59 14.72 3.63
N ILE A 236 -8.30 14.42 3.48
CA ILE A 236 -7.21 15.38 3.71
C ILE A 236 -7.27 16.52 2.69
N SER A 237 -7.52 16.20 1.42
CA SER A 237 -7.58 17.20 0.35
C SER A 237 -8.69 18.23 0.59
N VAL A 238 -9.87 17.77 1.01
CA VAL A 238 -11.00 18.66 1.30
C VAL A 238 -10.81 19.44 2.61
N SER A 239 -10.34 18.77 3.67
CA SER A 239 -10.29 19.39 5.01
C SER A 239 -9.06 20.27 5.25
N GLN A 240 -7.98 20.09 4.48
CA GLN A 240 -6.69 20.71 4.79
C GLN A 240 -5.97 21.34 3.61
N LEU A 241 -6.21 20.85 2.38
CA LEU A 241 -5.68 21.49 1.17
C LEU A 241 -6.65 22.53 0.59
N ASP A 242 -7.83 22.70 1.20
CA ASP A 242 -8.90 23.61 0.76
C ASP A 242 -9.33 23.35 -0.69
N ILE A 243 -9.36 22.07 -1.08
CA ILE A 243 -9.89 21.62 -2.38
C ILE A 243 -11.41 21.42 -2.23
N ASP A 244 -12.19 21.98 -3.15
CA ASP A 244 -13.65 21.84 -3.08
C ASP A 244 -14.08 20.42 -3.44
N ARG A 245 -13.61 19.95 -4.59
CA ARG A 245 -13.91 18.61 -5.08
C ARG A 245 -12.66 17.93 -5.60
N ILE A 246 -12.53 16.66 -5.28
CA ILE A 246 -11.44 15.80 -5.72
C ILE A 246 -12.01 14.43 -6.07
N GLY A 247 -11.48 13.78 -7.10
CA GLY A 247 -11.78 12.41 -7.47
C GLY A 247 -10.48 11.65 -7.75
N ILE A 248 -10.37 10.44 -7.21
CA ILE A 248 -9.20 9.57 -7.41
C ILE A 248 -9.61 8.35 -8.21
N PHE A 249 -8.90 8.09 -9.30
CA PHE A 249 -9.15 6.97 -10.19
C PHE A 249 -7.90 6.08 -10.29
N LEU A 250 -8.09 4.76 -10.26
CA LEU A 250 -7.00 3.78 -10.34
C LEU A 250 -7.07 3.00 -11.66
N PRO A 251 -5.93 2.71 -12.32
CA PRO A 251 -5.88 1.75 -13.41
C PRO A 251 -6.47 0.40 -13.01
N CYS A 252 -7.34 -0.15 -13.86
CA CYS A 252 -7.98 -1.43 -13.65
C CYS A 252 -6.98 -2.58 -13.85
N ASP A 253 -6.91 -3.52 -12.90
CA ASP A 253 -5.99 -4.66 -13.00
C ASP A 253 -6.43 -5.69 -14.06
N THR A 254 -7.73 -5.74 -14.41
CA THR A 254 -8.28 -6.69 -15.39
C THR A 254 -8.43 -6.13 -16.80
N ASP A 255 -8.53 -4.81 -16.94
CA ASP A 255 -8.68 -4.12 -18.23
C ASP A 255 -7.74 -2.91 -18.30
N PRO A 256 -6.60 -3.00 -19.01
CA PRO A 256 -5.61 -1.94 -19.07
C PRO A 256 -6.11 -0.61 -19.67
N ASP A 257 -7.23 -0.61 -20.38
CA ASP A 257 -7.77 0.57 -21.04
C ASP A 257 -8.79 1.34 -20.17
N LEU A 258 -9.03 0.86 -18.94
CA LEU A 258 -10.02 1.44 -18.02
C LEU A 258 -9.40 1.96 -16.72
N LEU A 259 -9.95 3.08 -16.27
CA LEU A 259 -9.79 3.64 -14.94
C LEU A 259 -11.03 3.34 -14.10
N LEU A 260 -10.82 2.95 -12.85
CA LEU A 260 -11.85 2.69 -11.85
C LEU A 260 -11.91 3.85 -10.86
N GLY A 261 -13.11 4.31 -10.53
CA GLY A 261 -13.32 5.26 -9.43
C GLY A 261 -12.93 4.64 -8.08
N THR A 262 -12.65 5.50 -7.10
CA THR A 262 -12.41 5.08 -5.71
C THR A 262 -13.27 5.88 -4.75
N TYR A 263 -12.80 7.04 -4.33
CA TYR A 263 -13.56 8.04 -3.60
C TYR A 263 -13.49 9.37 -4.34
N GLY A 264 -14.59 10.10 -4.24
CA GLY A 264 -14.74 11.42 -4.82
C GLY A 264 -15.56 12.35 -3.92
N VAL A 265 -15.73 13.58 -4.36
CA VAL A 265 -16.61 14.57 -3.72
C VAL A 265 -17.69 14.97 -4.71
N ASP A 266 -18.94 14.82 -4.30
CA ASP A 266 -20.09 15.18 -5.13
C ASP A 266 -20.30 16.71 -5.23
N THR A 267 -21.32 17.13 -5.98
CA THR A 267 -21.65 18.56 -6.16
C THR A 267 -22.09 19.28 -4.90
N ASP A 268 -22.45 18.53 -3.84
CA ASP A 268 -22.88 19.09 -2.57
C ASP A 268 -21.71 19.14 -1.55
N GLY A 269 -20.50 18.74 -1.97
CA GLY A 269 -19.32 18.70 -1.11
C GLY A 269 -19.24 17.48 -0.19
N VAL A 270 -20.04 16.44 -0.47
CA VAL A 270 -20.06 15.21 0.34
C VAL A 270 -19.11 14.18 -0.26
N ILE A 271 -18.28 13.57 0.59
CA ILE A 271 -17.37 12.49 0.19
C ILE A 271 -18.18 11.22 -0.09
N ARG A 272 -18.01 10.64 -1.27
CA ARG A 272 -18.71 9.44 -1.73
C ARG A 272 -17.73 8.37 -2.19
N GLU A 273 -18.10 7.12 -1.96
CA GLU A 273 -17.44 5.99 -2.61
C GLU A 273 -17.96 5.87 -4.04
N GLU A 274 -17.04 5.81 -4.99
CA GLU A 274 -17.27 5.79 -6.44
C GLU A 274 -16.68 4.54 -7.10
N SER A 275 -16.40 3.48 -6.31
CA SER A 275 -15.86 2.19 -6.78
C SER A 275 -16.70 1.51 -7.87
N TYR A 276 -17.97 1.89 -8.02
CA TYR A 276 -18.87 1.38 -9.06
C TYR A 276 -18.63 2.02 -10.44
N PHE A 277 -17.94 3.17 -10.48
CA PHE A 277 -17.73 3.93 -11.70
C PHE A 277 -16.46 3.46 -12.43
N SER A 278 -16.55 3.34 -13.75
CA SER A 278 -15.39 3.07 -14.61
C SER A 278 -15.46 3.94 -15.86
N MET A 279 -14.30 4.33 -16.36
CA MET A 279 -14.18 5.13 -17.58
C MET A 279 -12.92 4.76 -18.37
N PRO A 280 -12.93 4.91 -19.70
CA PRO A 280 -11.68 4.90 -20.46
C PRO A 280 -10.82 6.10 -20.07
N TYR A 281 -9.53 6.04 -20.41
CA TYR A 281 -8.61 7.16 -20.21
C TYR A 281 -9.15 8.44 -20.89
N PRO A 282 -9.44 9.51 -20.13
CA PRO A 282 -10.04 10.70 -20.68
C PRO A 282 -9.05 11.44 -21.60
N LYS A 283 -9.55 11.85 -22.77
CA LYS A 283 -8.77 12.56 -23.81
C LYS A 283 -9.21 14.01 -23.89
N THR A 284 -8.72 14.82 -22.97
CA THR A 284 -8.91 16.28 -23.00
C THR A 284 -7.56 16.97 -22.86
N PRO A 285 -7.42 18.24 -23.27
CA PRO A 285 -6.17 18.97 -23.14
C PRO A 285 -5.56 18.96 -21.73
N LEU A 286 -6.40 18.94 -20.68
CA LEU A 286 -5.96 18.82 -19.29
C LEU A 286 -5.27 17.47 -19.03
N PHE A 287 -5.91 16.38 -19.43
CA PHE A 287 -5.39 15.03 -19.19
C PHE A 287 -4.21 14.70 -20.10
N ASP A 288 -4.22 15.15 -21.36
CA ASP A 288 -3.09 14.98 -22.28
C ASP A 288 -1.81 15.60 -21.72
N GLN A 289 -1.90 16.80 -21.12
CA GLN A 289 -0.77 17.44 -20.43
C GLN A 289 -0.36 16.69 -19.16
N ALA A 290 -1.32 16.19 -18.39
CA ALA A 290 -1.04 15.43 -17.17
C ALA A 290 -0.32 14.11 -17.47
N TYR A 291 -0.72 13.40 -18.53
CA TYR A 291 -0.04 12.18 -18.98
C TYR A 291 1.35 12.47 -19.56
N ALA A 292 1.51 13.59 -20.26
CA ALA A 292 2.82 14.00 -20.80
C ALA A 292 3.81 14.43 -19.71
N ASN A 293 3.32 14.97 -18.59
CA ASN A 293 4.12 15.42 -17.46
C ASN A 293 3.64 14.76 -16.16
N PRO A 294 3.92 13.45 -15.98
CA PRO A 294 3.44 12.72 -14.81
C PRO A 294 4.01 13.29 -13.51
N ASN A 295 3.30 13.03 -12.40
CA ASN A 295 3.63 13.52 -11.07
C ASN A 295 3.69 15.07 -10.97
N THR A 296 3.05 15.77 -11.90
CA THR A 296 2.96 17.23 -11.90
C THR A 296 1.50 17.66 -11.92
N LEU A 297 1.16 18.65 -11.09
CA LEU A 297 -0.11 19.36 -11.10
C LEU A 297 -0.26 20.18 -12.37
N VAL A 298 -1.22 19.78 -13.20
CA VAL A 298 -1.67 20.53 -14.37
C VAL A 298 -2.95 21.25 -13.99
N LEU A 299 -3.01 22.55 -14.25
CA LEU A 299 -4.15 23.41 -13.92
C LEU A 299 -4.66 24.12 -15.18
N MET A 300 -5.97 24.09 -15.38
CA MET A 300 -6.67 24.94 -16.34
C MET A 300 -7.61 25.88 -15.59
N ASN A 301 -7.46 27.18 -15.83
CA ASN A 301 -8.32 28.21 -15.25
C ASN A 301 -9.43 28.55 -16.23
N ASP A 302 -10.57 29.00 -15.70
CA ASP A 302 -11.74 29.46 -16.48
C ASP A 302 -12.26 28.43 -17.48
N VAL A 303 -12.55 27.23 -16.97
CA VAL A 303 -13.08 26.09 -17.74
C VAL A 303 -14.41 25.61 -17.17
N PRO A 304 -15.29 25.01 -18.01
CA PRO A 304 -16.50 24.36 -17.52
C PRO A 304 -16.14 23.17 -16.62
N LEU A 305 -16.81 23.09 -15.47
CA LEU A 305 -16.66 22.02 -14.49
C LEU A 305 -17.75 20.97 -14.70
N TRP A 306 -17.38 19.70 -14.61
CA TRP A 306 -18.25 18.59 -14.98
C TRP A 306 -18.58 17.69 -13.78
N HIS A 307 -19.77 17.10 -13.79
CA HIS A 307 -20.18 16.01 -12.91
C HIS A 307 -21.17 15.13 -13.68
N ASP A 308 -21.02 13.81 -13.65
CA ASP A 308 -21.86 12.87 -14.43
C ASP A 308 -22.05 13.28 -15.91
N ARG A 309 -20.97 13.73 -16.55
CA ARG A 309 -20.94 14.21 -17.95
C ARG A 309 -21.84 15.43 -18.23
N LYS A 310 -22.24 16.18 -17.21
CA LYS A 310 -22.95 17.46 -17.32
C LYS A 310 -22.10 18.60 -16.79
N ILE A 311 -22.20 19.77 -17.41
CA ILE A 311 -21.58 20.99 -16.89
C ILE A 311 -22.39 21.44 -15.68
N VAL A 312 -21.71 21.58 -14.54
CA VAL A 312 -22.31 21.99 -13.25
C VAL A 312 -21.84 23.36 -12.79
N GLY A 313 -20.80 23.93 -13.40
CA GLY A 313 -20.30 25.26 -13.09
C GLY A 313 -19.12 25.65 -13.97
N HIS A 314 -18.45 26.74 -13.60
CA HIS A 314 -17.20 27.21 -14.20
C HIS A 314 -16.20 27.53 -13.08
N GLY A 315 -14.92 27.33 -13.35
CA GLY A 315 -13.86 27.54 -12.37
C GLY A 315 -12.52 27.04 -12.90
N TRP A 316 -11.64 26.60 -12.00
CA TRP A 316 -10.44 25.88 -12.40
C TRP A 316 -10.64 24.38 -12.27
N ASN A 317 -9.99 23.63 -13.16
CA ASN A 317 -9.93 22.18 -13.12
C ASN A 317 -8.45 21.76 -13.17
N ALA A 318 -8.09 20.80 -12.33
CA ALA A 318 -6.74 20.33 -12.18
C ALA A 318 -6.66 18.81 -12.27
N ALA A 319 -5.54 18.32 -12.80
CA ALA A 319 -5.27 16.90 -12.89
C ALA A 319 -3.82 16.57 -12.55
N ILE A 320 -3.61 15.40 -11.95
CA ILE A 320 -2.31 14.79 -11.74
C ILE A 320 -2.38 13.33 -12.18
N ALA A 321 -1.54 12.95 -13.13
CA ALA A 321 -1.28 11.55 -13.45
C ALA A 321 -0.10 11.06 -12.59
N LEU A 322 -0.40 10.33 -11.52
CA LEU A 322 0.62 9.76 -10.64
C LEU A 322 1.22 8.53 -11.28
N SER A 323 2.54 8.51 -11.45
CA SER A 323 3.26 7.38 -12.02
C SER A 323 4.49 7.00 -11.21
N VAL A 324 4.76 5.71 -11.13
CA VAL A 324 5.95 5.12 -10.53
C VAL A 324 6.53 4.15 -11.55
N ASP A 325 7.82 4.22 -11.83
CA ASP A 325 8.51 3.38 -12.81
C ASP A 325 7.81 3.32 -14.19
N ASN A 326 7.39 4.48 -14.70
CA ASN A 326 6.63 4.65 -15.95
C ASN A 326 5.26 3.95 -16.00
N GLN A 327 4.74 3.46 -14.88
CA GLN A 327 3.38 2.93 -14.78
C GLN A 327 2.47 3.94 -14.10
N LEU A 328 1.30 4.22 -14.69
CA LEU A 328 0.28 5.00 -14.03
C LEU A 328 -0.22 4.24 -12.80
N ILE A 329 -0.21 4.91 -11.64
CA ILE A 329 -0.67 4.39 -10.36
C ILE A 329 -2.06 4.93 -10.03
N ALA A 330 -2.29 6.21 -10.33
CA ALA A 330 -3.58 6.87 -10.14
C ALA A 330 -3.70 8.10 -11.04
N LEU A 331 -4.94 8.45 -11.39
CA LEU A 331 -5.32 9.74 -11.94
C LEU A 331 -6.12 10.49 -10.87
N ILE A 332 -5.66 11.67 -10.49
CA ILE A 332 -6.35 12.55 -9.54
C ILE A 332 -6.90 13.74 -10.31
N CYS A 333 -8.17 14.07 -10.08
CA CYS A 333 -8.84 15.23 -10.65
C CYS A 333 -9.35 16.11 -9.51
N ALA A 334 -9.30 17.43 -9.66
CA ALA A 334 -9.81 18.36 -8.65
C ALA A 334 -10.35 19.65 -9.28
N ASP A 335 -11.31 20.29 -8.60
CA ASP A 335 -11.83 21.60 -9.00
C ASP A 335 -12.31 22.44 -7.81
N ASN A 336 -12.71 23.69 -8.08
CA ASN A 336 -13.20 24.67 -7.12
C ASN A 336 -14.70 25.03 -7.28
N LEU A 337 -15.56 24.07 -7.60
CA LEU A 337 -16.98 24.37 -7.84
C LEU A 337 -17.68 25.13 -6.69
N LEU A 338 -17.33 24.84 -5.43
CA LEU A 338 -18.12 25.24 -4.26
C LEU A 338 -17.76 26.64 -3.74
N ARG A 339 -16.47 26.87 -3.47
CA ARG A 339 -15.92 28.11 -2.91
C ARG A 339 -15.39 29.03 -4.00
N GLN A 340 -15.12 28.50 -5.20
CA GLN A 340 -14.56 29.24 -6.34
C GLN A 340 -13.23 29.96 -6.05
N ARG A 341 -12.49 29.54 -5.01
CA ARG A 341 -11.17 30.10 -4.70
C ARG A 341 -10.14 29.61 -5.70
N LEU A 342 -9.21 30.47 -6.11
CA LEU A 342 -8.09 30.10 -6.96
C LEU A 342 -6.96 29.47 -6.14
N LEU A 343 -6.12 28.66 -6.78
CA LEU A 343 -4.99 27.99 -6.12
C LEU A 343 -3.81 28.95 -5.98
N SER A 344 -3.39 29.20 -4.75
CA SER A 344 -2.16 29.96 -4.47
C SER A 344 -0.90 29.16 -4.82
N GLU A 345 0.24 29.85 -4.97
CA GLU A 345 1.54 29.19 -5.17
C GLU A 345 1.88 28.23 -4.01
N HIS A 346 1.54 28.60 -2.78
CA HIS A 346 1.75 27.75 -1.61
C HIS A 346 0.86 26.50 -1.64
N GLN A 347 -0.41 26.62 -2.02
CA GLN A 347 -1.30 25.48 -2.19
C GLN A 347 -0.80 24.53 -3.28
N HIS A 348 -0.32 25.07 -4.41
CA HIS A 348 0.34 24.28 -5.45
C HIS A 348 1.47 23.41 -4.88
N GLU A 349 2.35 24.00 -4.06
CA GLU A 349 3.45 23.26 -3.43
C GLU A 349 2.97 22.18 -2.47
N LEU A 350 1.95 22.47 -1.65
CA LEU A 350 1.40 21.48 -0.71
C LEU A 350 0.73 20.31 -1.43
N ILE A 351 -0.07 20.59 -2.48
CA ILE A 351 -0.71 19.56 -3.29
C ILE A 351 0.35 18.67 -3.95
N GLN A 352 1.40 19.27 -4.52
CA GLN A 352 2.50 18.53 -5.15
C GLN A 352 3.24 17.64 -4.14
N LEU A 353 3.56 18.17 -2.95
CA LEU A 353 4.19 17.40 -1.88
C LEU A 353 3.31 16.24 -1.41
N PHE A 354 2.02 16.52 -1.18
CA PHE A 354 1.06 15.52 -0.72
C PHE A 354 0.86 14.40 -1.75
N THR A 355 0.63 14.77 -3.01
CA THR A 355 0.31 13.82 -4.08
C THR A 355 1.50 12.95 -4.46
N ARG A 356 2.73 13.49 -4.39
CA ARG A 356 3.96 12.68 -4.54
C ARG A 356 4.06 11.60 -3.48
N ASN A 357 3.93 11.97 -2.20
CA ASN A 357 4.02 11.01 -1.09
C ASN A 357 2.86 9.99 -1.16
N PHE A 358 1.65 10.45 -1.43
CA PHE A 358 0.48 9.59 -1.64
C PHE A 358 0.71 8.59 -2.78
N GLY A 359 1.27 9.03 -3.92
CA GLY A 359 1.57 8.17 -5.06
C GLY A 359 2.54 7.03 -4.73
N GLU A 360 3.64 7.33 -4.03
CA GLU A 360 4.60 6.31 -3.58
C GLU A 360 3.95 5.27 -2.66
N MET A 361 3.09 5.72 -1.76
CA MET A 361 2.40 4.84 -0.80
C MET A 361 1.34 3.97 -1.46
N LEU A 362 0.56 4.56 -2.35
CA LEU A 362 -0.46 3.85 -3.11
C LEU A 362 0.18 2.78 -3.99
N ALA A 363 1.30 3.09 -4.65
CA ALA A 363 2.06 2.11 -5.42
C ALA A 363 2.53 0.94 -4.54
N ARG A 364 3.05 1.23 -3.34
CA ARG A 364 3.48 0.21 -2.37
C ARG A 364 2.33 -0.69 -1.92
N LEU A 365 1.18 -0.12 -1.54
CA LEU A 365 0.01 -0.88 -1.09
C LEU A 365 -0.54 -1.77 -2.21
N ARG A 366 -0.72 -1.22 -3.42
CA ARG A 366 -1.15 -2.02 -4.58
C ARG A 366 -0.18 -3.15 -4.89
N GLY A 367 1.13 -2.91 -4.77
CA GLY A 367 2.16 -3.93 -4.92
C GLY A 367 2.03 -5.05 -3.88
N GLN A 368 1.78 -4.71 -2.61
CA GLN A 368 1.57 -5.67 -1.54
C GLN A 368 0.30 -6.53 -1.77
N GLU A 369 -0.82 -5.89 -2.10
CA GLU A 369 -2.08 -6.60 -2.39
C GLU A 369 -1.94 -7.57 -3.57
N LYS A 370 -1.23 -7.16 -4.63
CA LYS A 370 -0.96 -8.02 -5.79
C LYS A 370 -0.09 -9.21 -5.41
N LEU A 371 0.93 -8.99 -4.57
CA LEU A 371 1.81 -10.05 -4.08
C LEU A 371 1.06 -11.05 -3.19
N GLU A 372 0.19 -10.57 -2.29
CA GLU A 372 -0.65 -11.42 -1.45
C GLU A 372 -1.60 -12.30 -2.27
N LYS A 373 -2.29 -11.72 -3.27
CA LYS A 373 -3.13 -12.47 -4.20
C LYS A 373 -2.34 -13.53 -4.96
N LEU A 374 -1.13 -13.20 -5.41
CA LEU A 374 -0.27 -14.12 -6.15
C LEU A 374 0.22 -15.26 -5.25
N ASN A 375 0.69 -14.96 -4.02
CA ASN A 375 1.14 -15.97 -3.06
C ASN A 375 0.04 -16.97 -2.73
N LYS A 376 -1.18 -16.48 -2.46
CA LYS A 376 -2.33 -17.35 -2.21
C LYS A 376 -2.61 -18.30 -3.39
N THR A 377 -2.58 -17.76 -4.61
CA THR A 377 -2.78 -18.55 -5.84
C THR A 377 -1.67 -19.60 -6.04
N LEU A 378 -0.42 -19.23 -5.71
CA LEU A 378 0.72 -20.15 -5.79
C LEU A 378 0.63 -21.26 -4.75
N GLU A 379 0.24 -20.95 -3.50
CA GLU A 379 0.04 -21.94 -2.43
C GLU A 379 -1.05 -22.96 -2.80
N GLU A 380 -2.16 -22.50 -3.39
CA GLU A 380 -3.22 -23.38 -3.90
C GLU A 380 -2.69 -24.33 -4.98
N ARG A 381 -1.94 -23.81 -5.96
CA ARG A 381 -1.32 -24.62 -7.03
C ARG A 381 -0.28 -25.61 -6.49
N ILE A 382 0.55 -25.21 -5.54
CA ILE A 382 1.55 -26.09 -4.91
C ILE A 382 0.84 -27.23 -4.19
N THR A 383 -0.24 -26.94 -3.46
CA THR A 383 -1.01 -27.94 -2.73
C THR A 383 -1.64 -28.96 -3.68
N GLU A 384 -2.22 -28.50 -4.79
CA GLU A 384 -2.80 -29.36 -5.83
C GLU A 384 -1.74 -30.26 -6.48
N ARG A 385 -0.62 -29.69 -6.91
CA ARG A 385 0.49 -30.44 -7.51
C ARG A 385 1.12 -31.44 -6.56
N THR A 386 1.24 -31.10 -5.28
CA THR A 386 1.78 -32.02 -4.27
C THR A 386 0.88 -33.24 -4.11
N LYS A 387 -0.44 -33.06 -4.09
CA LYS A 387 -1.41 -34.17 -4.04
C LYS A 387 -1.34 -35.05 -5.29
N GLU A 388 -1.25 -34.45 -6.47
CA GLU A 388 -1.11 -35.16 -7.75
C GLU A 388 0.17 -36.02 -7.77
N LEU A 389 1.31 -35.42 -7.40
CA LEU A 389 2.60 -36.13 -7.31
C LEU A 389 2.57 -37.27 -6.30
N GLN A 390 1.97 -37.07 -5.13
CA GLN A 390 1.83 -38.14 -4.13
C GLN A 390 0.99 -39.31 -4.67
N SER A 391 -0.13 -39.04 -5.34
CA SER A 391 -0.97 -40.07 -5.95
C SER A 391 -0.22 -40.84 -7.05
N LEU A 392 0.52 -40.12 -7.91
CA LEU A 392 1.30 -40.74 -8.98
C LEU A 392 2.45 -41.59 -8.43
N ASN A 393 3.17 -41.10 -7.42
CA ASN A 393 4.21 -41.86 -6.74
C ASN A 393 3.67 -43.13 -6.07
N GLN A 394 2.49 -43.07 -5.44
CA GLN A 394 1.84 -44.26 -4.88
C GLN A 394 1.52 -45.29 -5.97
N ARG A 395 0.97 -44.84 -7.11
CA ARG A 395 0.68 -45.71 -8.26
C ARG A 395 1.94 -46.33 -8.86
N LEU A 396 3.01 -45.56 -9.00
CA LEU A 396 4.31 -46.05 -9.49
C LEU A 396 4.91 -47.07 -8.53
N ALA A 397 4.88 -46.81 -7.21
CA ALA A 397 5.37 -47.74 -6.21
C ALA A 397 4.59 -49.06 -6.22
N GLN A 398 3.26 -49.01 -6.42
CA GLN A 398 2.43 -50.21 -6.54
C GLN A 398 2.77 -51.00 -7.81
N ALA A 399 2.86 -50.33 -8.97
CA ALA A 399 3.20 -50.97 -10.24
C ALA A 399 4.61 -51.59 -10.25
N ALA A 400 5.57 -50.99 -9.53
CA ALA A 400 6.93 -51.52 -9.41
C ALA A 400 7.01 -52.79 -8.54
N ARG A 401 5.99 -53.09 -7.74
CA ARG A 401 5.95 -54.24 -6.81
C ARG A 401 5.13 -55.43 -7.32
N THR A 402 4.42 -55.30 -8.44
CA THR A 402 3.56 -56.34 -8.97
C THR A 402 4.10 -56.95 -10.26
N ASP A 403 3.83 -58.25 -10.48
CA ASP A 403 4.07 -58.93 -11.75
C ASP A 403 2.92 -58.62 -12.73
N SER A 404 3.25 -58.12 -13.92
CA SER A 404 2.24 -57.63 -14.88
C SER A 404 1.30 -58.71 -15.41
N LEU A 405 1.77 -59.97 -15.50
CA LEU A 405 0.98 -61.08 -16.04
C LEU A 405 0.05 -61.69 -14.99
N THR A 406 0.58 -61.97 -13.80
CA THR A 406 -0.14 -62.67 -12.74
C THR A 406 -0.83 -61.74 -11.77
N GLN A 407 -0.44 -60.46 -11.70
CA GLN A 407 -0.86 -59.46 -10.72
C GLN A 407 -0.50 -59.84 -9.26
N LEU A 408 0.36 -60.85 -9.06
CA LEU A 408 0.95 -61.15 -7.75
C LEU A 408 2.09 -60.18 -7.45
N TYR A 409 2.67 -60.22 -6.25
CA TYR A 409 3.91 -59.50 -6.00
C TYR A 409 5.04 -60.05 -6.89
N ASN A 410 5.97 -59.20 -7.30
CA ASN A 410 7.14 -59.65 -8.06
C ASN A 410 8.30 -60.04 -7.13
N ARG A 411 9.39 -60.57 -7.70
CA ARG A 411 10.61 -60.97 -6.97
C ARG A 411 11.13 -59.86 -6.04
N ARG A 412 11.15 -58.60 -6.49
CA ARG A 412 11.60 -57.48 -5.67
C ARG A 412 10.73 -57.29 -4.43
N ALA A 413 9.41 -57.31 -4.61
CA ALA A 413 8.48 -57.19 -3.49
C ALA A 413 8.59 -58.39 -2.52
N TYR A 414 8.83 -59.60 -3.03
CA TYR A 414 9.15 -60.77 -2.20
C TYR A 414 10.39 -60.53 -1.32
N GLU A 415 11.50 -60.06 -1.90
CA GLU A 415 12.74 -59.77 -1.17
C GLU A 415 12.52 -58.73 -0.06
N GLU A 416 11.71 -57.70 -0.34
CA GLU A 416 11.32 -56.70 0.66
C GLU A 416 10.47 -57.33 1.79
N PHE A 417 9.47 -58.13 1.46
CA PHE A 417 8.56 -58.73 2.46
C PHE A 417 9.21 -59.80 3.32
N ILE A 418 10.11 -60.62 2.77
CA ILE A 418 10.77 -61.67 3.57
C ILE A 418 11.69 -61.04 4.61
N GLN A 419 12.37 -59.93 4.29
CA GLN A 419 13.16 -59.16 5.25
C GLN A 419 12.29 -58.54 6.34
N GLU A 420 11.19 -57.88 5.95
CA GLU A 420 10.24 -57.28 6.90
C GLU A 420 9.66 -58.34 7.85
N CYS A 421 9.22 -59.47 7.29
CA CYS A 421 8.63 -60.56 8.06
C CYS A 421 9.66 -61.17 9.03
N TRP A 422 10.90 -61.38 8.57
CA TRP A 422 12.02 -61.90 9.36
C TRP A 422 12.33 -61.02 10.57
N GLN A 423 12.39 -59.70 10.39
CA GLN A 423 12.61 -58.74 11.48
C GLN A 423 11.43 -58.69 12.44
N THR A 424 10.20 -58.68 11.92
CA THR A 424 8.98 -58.55 12.73
C THR A 424 8.77 -59.74 13.67
N HIS A 425 9.09 -60.95 13.22
CA HIS A 425 8.85 -62.19 13.97
C HIS A 425 10.12 -62.74 14.64
N GLN A 426 11.16 -61.92 14.76
CA GLN A 426 12.42 -62.33 15.39
C GLN A 426 12.18 -62.79 16.84
N GLY A 427 12.49 -64.06 17.12
CA GLY A 427 12.31 -64.68 18.43
C GLY A 427 10.85 -64.88 18.87
N GLN A 428 9.88 -64.81 17.95
CA GLN A 428 8.45 -64.92 18.26
C GLN A 428 7.81 -66.15 17.59
N LEU A 429 6.94 -65.95 16.59
CA LEU A 429 6.22 -67.01 15.90
C LEU A 429 7.02 -67.54 14.71
N PRO A 430 6.88 -68.84 14.38
CA PRO A 430 7.52 -69.40 13.20
C PRO A 430 6.95 -68.79 11.91
N ILE A 431 7.84 -68.46 10.98
CA ILE A 431 7.49 -68.09 9.60
C ILE A 431 7.65 -69.33 8.73
N THR A 432 6.70 -69.57 7.82
CA THR A 432 6.83 -70.59 6.78
C THR A 432 7.02 -69.95 5.41
N LEU A 433 8.06 -70.38 4.70
CA LEU A 433 8.32 -70.02 3.32
C LEU A 433 8.10 -71.26 2.45
N ALA A 434 7.25 -71.11 1.44
CA ALA A 434 7.07 -72.11 0.40
C ALA A 434 7.57 -71.56 -0.94
N VAL A 435 8.41 -72.33 -1.63
CA VAL A 435 8.85 -72.08 -3.00
C VAL A 435 8.23 -73.15 -3.89
N MET A 436 7.64 -72.73 -5.00
CA MET A 436 6.80 -73.57 -5.86
C MET A 436 7.27 -73.42 -7.30
N ASP A 437 7.17 -74.51 -8.07
CA ASP A 437 7.50 -74.53 -9.48
C ASP A 437 6.52 -75.43 -10.24
N LEU A 438 6.05 -74.94 -11.40
CA LEU A 438 5.08 -75.67 -12.22
C LEU A 438 5.77 -76.77 -13.04
N ASP A 439 5.55 -78.01 -12.64
CA ASP A 439 6.06 -79.18 -13.35
C ASP A 439 5.43 -79.30 -14.74
N GLY A 440 6.27 -79.51 -15.76
CA GLY A 440 5.80 -79.71 -17.13
C GLY A 440 5.39 -78.41 -17.85
N PHE A 441 5.53 -77.25 -17.21
CA PHE A 441 5.14 -75.96 -17.80
C PHE A 441 5.88 -75.62 -19.10
N LYS A 442 7.17 -75.94 -19.19
CA LYS A 442 7.93 -75.77 -20.44
C LYS A 442 7.30 -76.55 -21.61
N ALA A 443 6.83 -77.77 -21.37
CA ALA A 443 6.17 -78.57 -22.41
C ALA A 443 4.86 -77.93 -22.88
N VAL A 444 4.10 -77.30 -21.97
CA VAL A 444 2.92 -76.52 -22.31
C VAL A 444 3.28 -75.35 -23.24
N ASN A 445 4.33 -74.59 -22.92
CA ASN A 445 4.80 -73.50 -23.77
C ASN A 445 5.28 -74.00 -25.14
N ASP A 446 6.09 -75.06 -25.16
CA ASP A 446 6.71 -75.58 -26.38
C ASP A 446 5.67 -76.21 -27.32
N GLN A 447 4.61 -76.84 -26.79
CA GLN A 447 3.60 -77.55 -27.60
C GLN A 447 2.37 -76.69 -27.94
N LEU A 448 1.95 -75.80 -27.04
CA LEU A 448 0.69 -75.06 -27.14
C LEU A 448 0.89 -73.54 -27.23
N GLY A 449 2.14 -73.07 -27.15
CA GLY A 449 2.52 -71.67 -27.29
C GLY A 449 2.42 -70.88 -25.99
N HIS A 450 3.16 -69.76 -25.94
CA HIS A 450 3.27 -68.91 -24.76
C HIS A 450 1.95 -68.32 -24.26
N GLN A 451 0.96 -68.09 -25.15
CA GLN A 451 -0.36 -67.59 -24.72
C GLN A 451 -1.08 -68.59 -23.81
N VAL A 452 -0.96 -69.90 -24.08
CA VAL A 452 -1.54 -70.95 -23.24
C VAL A 452 -0.75 -71.10 -21.93
N GLY A 453 0.57 -70.93 -21.97
CA GLY A 453 1.39 -70.82 -20.75
C GLY A 453 0.98 -69.64 -19.87
N ASP A 454 0.72 -68.48 -20.46
CA ASP A 454 0.22 -67.30 -19.74
C ASP A 454 -1.14 -67.54 -19.07
N GLU A 455 -2.04 -68.29 -19.72
CA GLU A 455 -3.30 -68.74 -19.10
C GLU A 455 -3.06 -69.63 -17.88
N VAL A 456 -2.13 -70.59 -17.99
CA VAL A 456 -1.75 -71.48 -16.88
C VAL A 456 -1.18 -70.68 -15.70
N LEU A 457 -0.30 -69.72 -15.97
CA LEU A 457 0.26 -68.86 -14.92
C LEU A 457 -0.81 -68.02 -14.22
N ARG A 458 -1.78 -67.47 -14.97
CA ARG A 458 -2.93 -66.75 -14.39
C ARG A 458 -3.82 -67.67 -13.56
N LEU A 459 -4.10 -68.87 -14.06
CA LEU A 459 -4.90 -69.89 -13.35
C LEU A 459 -4.26 -70.24 -12.00
N PHE A 460 -2.96 -70.56 -12.00
CA PHE A 460 -2.23 -70.90 -10.78
C PHE A 460 -2.19 -69.71 -9.81
N SER A 461 -1.95 -68.50 -10.33
CA SER A 461 -1.92 -67.29 -9.51
C SER A 461 -3.26 -66.99 -8.83
N ASN A 462 -4.38 -67.24 -9.53
CA ASN A 462 -5.71 -67.09 -8.95
C ASN A 462 -5.98 -68.16 -7.90
N LEU A 463 -5.57 -69.41 -8.14
CA LEU A 463 -5.63 -70.47 -7.14
C LEU A 463 -4.90 -70.06 -5.86
N LEU A 464 -3.66 -69.56 -5.98
CA LEU A 464 -2.90 -69.10 -4.81
C LEU A 464 -3.64 -67.99 -4.04
N ARG A 465 -4.28 -67.02 -4.71
CA ARG A 465 -5.08 -65.98 -4.04
C ARG A 465 -6.33 -66.52 -3.35
N GLU A 466 -7.01 -67.48 -3.98
CA GLU A 466 -8.20 -68.12 -3.42
C GLU A 466 -7.83 -68.90 -2.14
N THR A 467 -6.71 -69.63 -2.17
CA THR A 467 -6.21 -70.39 -1.02
C THR A 467 -5.70 -69.47 0.10
N PHE A 468 -4.89 -68.46 -0.24
CA PHE A 468 -4.24 -67.57 0.72
C PHE A 468 -4.90 -66.18 0.77
N HIS A 469 -5.99 -66.08 1.51
CA HIS A 469 -6.77 -64.84 1.65
C HIS A 469 -6.40 -63.99 2.89
N HIS A 470 -5.54 -64.50 3.77
CA HIS A 470 -5.20 -63.80 5.01
C HIS A 470 -4.26 -62.60 4.75
N PRO A 471 -4.51 -61.39 5.32
CA PRO A 471 -3.71 -60.20 5.07
C PRO A 471 -2.24 -60.27 5.48
N SER A 472 -1.83 -61.27 6.28
CA SER A 472 -0.41 -61.49 6.66
C SER A 472 0.32 -62.45 5.73
N VAL A 473 -0.37 -63.09 4.78
CA VAL A 473 0.27 -63.96 3.77
C VAL A 473 0.71 -63.10 2.59
N ARG A 474 1.91 -63.36 2.05
CA ARG A 474 2.45 -62.67 0.87
C ARG A 474 2.72 -63.69 -0.22
N ILE A 475 2.16 -63.46 -1.41
CA ILE A 475 2.29 -64.34 -2.56
C ILE A 475 3.04 -63.58 -3.66
N ALA A 476 4.12 -64.15 -4.16
CA ALA A 476 4.93 -63.55 -5.21
C ALA A 476 5.26 -64.53 -6.33
N ARG A 477 5.45 -64.00 -7.54
CA ARG A 477 6.08 -64.71 -8.66
C ARG A 477 7.54 -64.29 -8.73
N LEU A 478 8.45 -65.27 -8.63
CA LEU A 478 9.89 -65.01 -8.61
C LEU A 478 10.50 -64.91 -10.02
N GLY A 479 9.87 -65.54 -11.02
CA GLY A 479 10.29 -65.55 -12.42
C GLY A 479 9.76 -66.79 -13.12
N GLY A 480 9.61 -66.77 -14.45
CA GLY A 480 9.16 -67.95 -15.21
C GLY A 480 7.88 -68.58 -14.63
N ASP A 481 8.00 -69.81 -14.14
CA ASP A 481 7.00 -70.65 -13.47
C ASP A 481 7.22 -70.80 -11.95
N GLU A 482 8.10 -70.00 -11.37
CA GLU A 482 8.45 -70.03 -9.95
C GLU A 482 7.61 -69.05 -9.13
N PHE A 483 7.07 -69.53 -8.01
CA PHE A 483 6.28 -68.76 -7.06
C PHE A 483 6.79 -68.94 -5.64
N ALA A 484 6.57 -67.93 -4.80
CA ALA A 484 6.87 -67.99 -3.38
C ALA A 484 5.68 -67.52 -2.55
N VAL A 485 5.48 -68.15 -1.40
CA VAL A 485 4.48 -67.77 -0.41
C VAL A 485 5.12 -67.67 0.96
N ILE A 486 5.00 -66.50 1.58
CA ILE A 486 5.45 -66.23 2.95
C ILE A 486 4.21 -66.23 3.85
N MET A 487 4.19 -67.09 4.86
CA MET A 487 3.08 -67.25 5.79
C MET A 487 3.56 -67.12 7.23
N SER A 488 2.90 -66.27 8.00
CA SER A 488 3.19 -66.02 9.41
C SER A 488 1.91 -65.83 10.24
N ASP A 489 0.77 -66.25 9.71
CA ASP A 489 -0.55 -66.04 10.30
C ASP A 489 -1.03 -67.17 11.21
N ARG A 490 -0.40 -68.34 11.15
CA ARG A 490 -0.79 -69.55 11.89
C ARG A 490 0.39 -70.51 12.09
N GLU A 491 0.14 -71.62 12.76
CA GLU A 491 1.15 -72.65 13.02
C GLU A 491 1.57 -73.43 11.76
N PRO A 492 2.83 -73.89 11.66
CA PRO A 492 3.35 -74.58 10.47
C PRO A 492 2.49 -75.72 9.93
N PRO A 493 1.92 -76.64 10.74
CA PRO A 493 1.08 -77.72 10.22
C PRO A 493 -0.14 -77.23 9.42
N SER A 494 -0.69 -76.07 9.79
CA SER A 494 -1.82 -75.47 9.06
C SER A 494 -1.38 -74.89 7.71
N HIS A 495 -0.16 -74.34 7.62
CA HIS A 495 0.42 -73.92 6.33
C HIS A 495 0.63 -75.12 5.41
N LEU A 496 1.19 -76.21 5.93
CA LEU A 496 1.49 -77.41 5.15
C LEU A 496 0.22 -78.06 4.56
N ALA A 497 -0.87 -78.08 5.32
CA ALA A 497 -2.17 -78.56 4.83
C ALA A 497 -2.68 -77.73 3.63
N LEU A 498 -2.57 -76.41 3.70
CA LEU A 498 -2.94 -75.51 2.59
C LEU A 498 -2.04 -75.72 1.36
N LEU A 499 -0.73 -75.91 1.58
CA LEU A 499 0.21 -76.20 0.48
C LEU A 499 -0.10 -77.53 -0.21
N ALA A 500 -0.43 -78.57 0.55
CA ALA A 500 -0.84 -79.86 -0.01
C ALA A 500 -2.15 -79.76 -0.81
N GLN A 501 -3.10 -78.94 -0.35
CA GLN A 501 -4.35 -78.66 -1.05
C GLN A 501 -4.09 -78.01 -2.42
N ILE A 502 -3.14 -77.08 -2.53
CA ILE A 502 -2.78 -76.42 -3.80
C ILE A 502 -2.37 -77.41 -4.88
N ILE A 503 -1.59 -78.44 -4.52
CA ILE A 503 -1.16 -79.47 -5.47
C ILE A 503 -2.39 -80.17 -6.07
N THR A 504 -3.28 -80.64 -5.19
CA THR A 504 -4.48 -81.39 -5.58
C THR A 504 -5.44 -80.51 -6.39
N GLU A 505 -5.69 -79.27 -5.95
CA GLU A 505 -6.60 -78.36 -6.64
C GLU A 505 -6.07 -77.88 -7.98
N PHE A 506 -4.75 -77.67 -8.10
CA PHE A 506 -4.14 -77.30 -9.36
C PHE A 506 -4.28 -78.44 -10.37
N GLU A 507 -3.95 -79.67 -9.97
CA GLU A 507 -4.12 -80.86 -10.82
C GLU A 507 -5.58 -81.05 -11.24
N LEU A 508 -6.55 -80.91 -10.33
CA LEU A 508 -7.97 -81.02 -10.67
C LEU A 508 -8.41 -79.94 -11.68
N LYS A 509 -7.94 -78.70 -11.53
CA LYS A 509 -8.26 -77.59 -12.44
C LYS A 509 -7.58 -77.74 -13.82
N THR A 510 -6.48 -78.48 -13.92
CA THR A 510 -5.72 -78.64 -15.17
C THR A 510 -5.93 -79.99 -15.86
N ALA A 511 -6.36 -81.04 -15.15
CA ALA A 511 -6.38 -82.43 -15.62
C ALA A 511 -7.15 -82.66 -16.93
N GLN A 512 -8.20 -81.89 -17.21
CA GLN A 512 -8.99 -82.03 -18.44
C GLN A 512 -8.26 -81.49 -19.68
N ARG A 513 -7.34 -80.53 -19.49
CA ARG A 513 -6.68 -79.80 -20.58
C ARG A 513 -5.19 -80.13 -20.69
N PHE A 514 -4.55 -80.57 -19.59
CA PHE A 514 -3.12 -80.84 -19.51
C PHE A 514 -2.88 -82.13 -18.69
N GLN A 515 -2.28 -83.16 -19.30
CA GLN A 515 -2.09 -84.46 -18.63
C GLN A 515 -0.90 -84.49 -17.67
N ASP A 516 0.17 -83.73 -17.97
CA ASP A 516 1.44 -83.76 -17.23
C ASP A 516 1.76 -82.45 -16.49
N LEU A 517 0.78 -81.56 -16.34
CA LEU A 517 0.95 -80.28 -15.65
C LEU A 517 0.57 -80.38 -14.17
N SER A 518 1.50 -80.04 -13.30
CA SER A 518 1.32 -80.05 -11.85
C SER A 518 2.22 -79.01 -11.17
N VAL A 519 2.36 -79.06 -9.85
CA VAL A 519 3.25 -78.20 -9.09
C VAL A 519 4.02 -79.01 -8.06
N SER A 520 5.32 -78.72 -7.94
CA SER A 520 6.18 -79.19 -6.86
C SER A 520 6.39 -78.05 -5.87
N ILE A 521 6.37 -78.36 -4.58
CA ILE A 521 6.46 -77.37 -3.51
C ILE A 521 7.56 -77.78 -2.52
N GLY A 522 8.50 -76.87 -2.27
CA GLY A 522 9.45 -76.95 -1.17
C GLY A 522 9.09 -75.96 -0.08
N ALA A 523 8.95 -76.43 1.16
CA ALA A 523 8.63 -75.56 2.29
C ALA A 523 9.65 -75.66 3.42
N ALA A 524 9.89 -74.55 4.10
CA ALA A 524 10.66 -74.52 5.35
C ALA A 524 9.95 -73.62 6.36
N SER A 525 9.96 -74.00 7.63
CA SER A 525 9.32 -73.26 8.72
C SER A 525 10.32 -73.01 9.84
N VAL A 526 10.71 -71.76 10.07
CA VAL A 526 11.73 -71.40 11.07
C VAL A 526 11.21 -70.32 12.01
N VAL A 527 11.68 -70.31 13.25
CA VAL A 527 11.58 -69.12 14.11
C VAL A 527 12.78 -68.23 13.77
N PRO A 528 12.57 -67.01 13.24
CA PRO A 528 13.67 -66.13 12.86
C PRO A 528 14.57 -65.82 14.06
N ASN A 529 15.88 -65.96 13.88
CA ASN A 529 16.88 -65.71 14.90
C ASN A 529 18.10 -64.99 14.29
N ALA A 530 19.06 -64.59 15.13
CA ALA A 530 20.25 -63.85 14.68
C ALA A 530 21.32 -64.73 13.98
N GLU A 531 21.21 -66.06 14.09
CA GLU A 531 22.17 -67.01 13.52
C GLU A 531 21.84 -67.38 12.07
N MET A 532 20.60 -67.11 11.65
CA MET A 532 20.08 -67.37 10.31
C MET A 532 19.67 -66.06 9.63
N ASN A 533 19.74 -66.04 8.29
CA ASN A 533 19.29 -64.92 7.47
C ASN A 533 18.27 -65.38 6.42
N THR A 534 17.61 -64.43 5.77
CA THR A 534 16.58 -64.73 4.75
C THR A 534 17.10 -65.56 3.58
N ASP A 535 18.37 -65.41 3.19
CA ASP A 535 18.96 -66.14 2.05
C ASP A 535 19.16 -67.61 2.37
N SER A 536 19.66 -67.91 3.57
CA SER A 536 19.76 -69.27 4.08
C SER A 536 18.37 -69.89 4.28
N PHE A 537 17.37 -69.10 4.71
CA PHE A 537 15.99 -69.57 4.80
C PHE A 537 15.37 -69.91 3.44
N PHE A 538 15.56 -69.05 2.44
CA PHE A 538 15.16 -69.36 1.05
C PHE A 538 15.86 -70.62 0.55
N SER A 539 17.15 -70.76 0.83
CA SER A 539 17.93 -71.94 0.44
C SER A 539 17.37 -73.25 1.03
N LEU A 540 16.80 -73.22 2.24
CA LEU A 540 16.14 -74.40 2.82
C LEU A 540 14.89 -74.80 2.02
N ALA A 541 14.03 -73.83 1.72
CA ALA A 541 12.81 -74.07 0.95
C ALA A 541 13.13 -74.52 -0.49
N ASP A 542 14.16 -73.93 -1.11
CA ASP A 542 14.63 -74.31 -2.44
C ASP A 542 15.25 -75.72 -2.47
N GLN A 543 16.01 -76.10 -1.45
CA GLN A 543 16.51 -77.47 -1.31
C GLN A 543 15.37 -78.49 -1.17
N ALA A 544 14.33 -78.15 -0.42
CA ALA A 544 13.13 -78.98 -0.33
C ALA A 544 12.40 -79.07 -1.68
N LEU A 545 12.33 -77.98 -2.44
CA LEU A 545 11.73 -77.99 -3.79
C LEU A 545 12.54 -78.86 -4.75
N TYR A 546 13.86 -78.76 -4.71
CA TYR A 546 14.74 -79.63 -5.50
C TYR A 546 14.52 -81.11 -5.15
N GLN A 547 14.39 -81.44 -3.86
CA GLN A 547 14.05 -82.79 -3.43
C GLN A 547 12.70 -83.24 -3.98
N ALA A 548 11.65 -82.41 -3.91
CA ALA A 548 10.34 -82.70 -4.47
C ALA A 548 10.41 -83.01 -5.98
N LYS A 549 11.19 -82.23 -6.72
CA LYS A 549 11.41 -82.47 -8.16
C LYS A 549 12.19 -83.76 -8.43
N ALA A 550 13.16 -84.10 -7.60
CA ALA A 550 13.98 -85.30 -7.73
C ALA A 550 13.23 -86.59 -7.34
N SER A 551 12.29 -86.51 -6.38
CA SER A 551 11.50 -87.64 -5.88
C SER A 551 10.23 -87.94 -6.70
N GLY A 552 10.16 -87.43 -7.93
CA GLY A 552 9.06 -87.72 -8.87
C GLY A 552 8.07 -86.59 -9.10
N LYS A 553 8.36 -85.36 -8.63
CA LYS A 553 7.52 -84.16 -8.79
C LYS A 553 6.16 -84.30 -8.09
N LYS A 554 5.22 -83.36 -8.30
CA LYS A 554 3.81 -83.48 -7.84
C LYS A 554 3.65 -83.63 -6.33
N GLN A 555 4.55 -83.03 -5.55
CA GLN A 555 4.57 -83.25 -4.11
C GLN A 555 5.06 -82.04 -3.33
N LEU A 556 4.67 -82.00 -2.06
CA LEU A 556 5.19 -81.09 -1.06
C LEU A 556 6.32 -81.80 -0.31
N VAL A 557 7.50 -81.21 -0.29
CA VAL A 557 8.59 -81.61 0.59
C VAL A 557 8.86 -80.49 1.59
N VAL A 558 9.05 -80.86 2.85
CA VAL A 558 9.37 -79.92 3.93
C VAL A 558 10.81 -80.15 4.34
N TYR A 559 11.60 -79.08 4.41
CA TYR A 559 12.99 -79.17 4.85
C TYR A 559 13.05 -79.59 6.34
N PRO A 560 13.76 -80.69 6.69
CA PRO A 560 13.86 -81.14 8.06
C PRO A 560 14.83 -80.23 8.84
N LEU A 561 14.33 -79.48 9.82
CA LEU A 561 15.18 -78.76 10.75
C LEU A 561 15.71 -79.72 11.83
N ALA A 562 17.00 -79.65 12.13
CA ALA A 562 17.64 -80.57 13.07
C ALA A 562 17.13 -80.38 14.51
N GLN A 563 16.25 -81.31 14.94
CA GLN A 563 15.98 -81.87 16.28
C GLN A 563 16.09 -81.07 17.61
N ASN A 564 16.26 -79.74 17.62
CA ASN A 564 16.05 -78.94 18.83
C ASN A 564 14.91 -77.91 18.59
N ASP A 565 13.74 -78.17 19.21
CA ASP A 565 12.45 -77.43 19.28
C ASP A 565 11.38 -77.63 18.18
N PRO A 566 10.06 -77.61 18.52
CA PRO A 566 9.30 -78.43 19.47
C PRO A 566 8.34 -79.44 18.77
N ALA A 567 7.56 -80.18 19.55
CA ALA A 567 6.84 -81.44 19.28
C ALA A 567 5.86 -81.59 18.08
N TRP A 568 5.84 -80.69 17.09
CA TRP A 568 4.93 -80.79 15.93
C TRP A 568 5.49 -81.58 14.73
N MET A 569 6.76 -82.02 14.77
CA MET A 569 7.37 -82.86 13.73
C MET A 569 6.91 -84.34 13.75
N ILE A 570 6.10 -84.75 14.73
CA ILE A 570 5.62 -86.13 14.85
C ILE A 570 4.12 -86.16 14.56
N ASN A 571 3.78 -86.14 13.28
CA ASN A 571 2.58 -86.70 12.62
C ASN A 571 2.23 -85.86 11.38
N LEU A 572 2.78 -86.27 10.24
CA LEU A 572 2.27 -85.98 8.90
C LEU A 572 2.11 -87.30 8.17
#